data_AF-A0A377AD80-F1
#
_entry.id   AF-A0A377AD80-F1
#
_cell.length_a   1.000
_cell.length_b   1.000
_cell.length_c   1.000
_cell.angle_alpha   90.00
_cell.angle_beta   90.00
_cell.angle_gamma   90.00
#
_symmetry.space_group_name_H-M   'P 1'
#
loop_
_entity.id
_entity.type
_entity.pdbx_description
1 polymer ?
#
loop_
_entity_poly.entity_id
_entity_poly.type
_entity_poly.pdbx_seq_one_letter_code
_entity_poly.pdbx_strand_id
1 'polypeptide(L)'
;MPVWEPLLIYALGTLWYGLFNWFWFWIWREQPLRESLSLLYRELADYCEAKYSLLTQHTDPEKALPPLLVRQQKAVDLITQCYQQMHMLSAQNNTDYKRMLRIFQEALDLQEHISVSLHQPEEVQKLVERSHAEEVIRWNAQTVAARLRVLADDILYHRLPTRFTMEKQIGALEKIARQHPDNPVGQFCYWHFSRIARVLRTQKPLYARDLLADKQRRMPLLPALKSYLSLKSPALRNAGRLSVMLSVASLMGTALHLPKSYWILMTVLLVTQNGYGATRLRIVNRSVGTVVGLIIAGVALHFKIPEGYTLTLMLITTLASYLILRKNYGWATVGFTITAVYTLQLLWLNGEQYILPRLIDTIIGCLIAFGGTVWLWPQWQSGLLRKNAHDALEAYQEAIRLILSEDPQPTPLAWQRMRVNQAHNTLYNSLNQAMQEPAFNSHYLADMKLWVTHSQFIVEHINAMTTLAREHRALPPELAQEYLQSCEIAIQRCQQRLEYDEPGSSGDANIMDAPEMQPHEGAAGTLEQHLQRVIGHLNTMHTISSMAWRQRPHHGIWLSRKLRDSKA
;
A
#
# COMPACT_ATOMS: atom_id res chain seq x y z
N MET A 1 -43.43 -3.62 -25.56
CA MET A 1 -43.01 -4.58 -24.52
C MET A 1 -43.74 -4.25 -23.22
N PRO A 2 -44.40 -5.21 -22.57
CA PRO A 2 -44.96 -5.03 -21.23
C PRO A 2 -43.88 -4.63 -20.21
N VAL A 3 -44.23 -3.76 -19.27
CA VAL A 3 -43.30 -3.17 -18.27
C VAL A 3 -42.57 -4.24 -17.43
N TRP A 4 -43.17 -5.41 -17.26
CA TRP A 4 -42.62 -6.53 -16.48
C TRP A 4 -41.49 -7.28 -17.20
N GLU A 5 -41.45 -7.26 -18.52
CA GLU A 5 -40.50 -8.05 -19.32
C GLU A 5 -39.05 -7.55 -19.15
N PRO A 6 -38.74 -6.24 -19.22
CA PRO A 6 -37.40 -5.73 -18.88
C PRO A 6 -37.01 -6.05 -17.44
N LEU A 7 -37.93 -5.92 -16.48
CA LEU A 7 -37.68 -6.19 -15.06
C LEU A 7 -37.31 -7.65 -14.83
N LEU A 8 -38.02 -8.58 -15.48
CA LEU A 8 -37.71 -10.01 -15.44
C LEU A 8 -36.34 -10.32 -16.04
N ILE A 9 -35.99 -9.71 -17.17
CA ILE A 9 -34.68 -9.90 -17.81
C ILE A 9 -33.55 -9.40 -16.89
N TYR A 10 -33.71 -8.23 -16.25
CA TYR A 10 -32.73 -7.73 -15.29
C TYR A 10 -32.61 -8.63 -14.05
N ALA A 11 -33.74 -9.11 -13.51
CA ALA A 11 -33.74 -9.99 -12.34
C ALA A 11 -33.07 -11.34 -12.65
N LEU A 12 -33.45 -11.98 -13.76
CA LEU A 12 -32.84 -13.23 -14.24
C LEU A 12 -31.36 -13.05 -14.56
N GLY A 13 -30.98 -11.97 -15.25
CA GLY A 13 -29.58 -11.67 -15.55
C GLY A 13 -28.74 -11.45 -14.30
N THR A 14 -29.27 -10.75 -13.31
CA THR A 14 -28.60 -10.52 -12.02
C THR A 14 -28.45 -11.83 -11.23
N LEU A 15 -29.49 -12.66 -11.21
CA LEU A 15 -29.48 -13.96 -10.55
C LEU A 15 -28.47 -14.90 -11.22
N TRP A 16 -28.50 -14.98 -12.56
CA TRP A 16 -27.54 -15.75 -13.34
C TRP A 16 -26.09 -15.31 -13.10
N TYR A 17 -25.82 -13.99 -13.17
CA TYR A 17 -24.50 -13.45 -12.89
C TYR A 17 -24.06 -13.73 -11.44
N GLY A 18 -24.98 -13.65 -10.48
CA GLY A 18 -24.76 -14.01 -9.09
C GLY A 18 -24.40 -15.49 -8.92
N LEU A 19 -25.16 -16.40 -9.53
CA LEU A 19 -24.90 -17.84 -9.51
C LEU A 19 -23.57 -18.18 -10.20
N PHE A 20 -23.30 -17.60 -11.36
CA PHE A 20 -22.05 -17.80 -12.09
C PHE A 20 -20.84 -17.34 -11.27
N ASN A 21 -20.91 -16.14 -10.68
CA ASN A 21 -19.83 -15.65 -9.81
C ASN A 21 -19.69 -16.47 -8.55
N TRP A 22 -20.79 -16.92 -7.94
CA TRP A 22 -20.75 -17.78 -6.77
C TRP A 22 -20.09 -19.12 -7.09
N PHE A 23 -20.46 -19.74 -8.20
CA PHE A 23 -19.85 -20.97 -8.69
C PHE A 23 -18.36 -20.79 -9.00
N TRP A 24 -17.99 -19.72 -9.70
CA TRP A 24 -16.59 -19.41 -10.00
C TRP A 24 -15.78 -19.15 -8.73
N PHE A 25 -16.33 -18.36 -7.80
CA PHE A 25 -15.71 -18.10 -6.50
C PHE A 25 -15.63 -19.36 -5.64
N TRP A 26 -16.59 -20.27 -5.74
CA TRP A 26 -16.55 -21.54 -5.04
C TRP A 26 -15.40 -22.42 -5.53
N ILE A 27 -15.18 -22.49 -6.85
CA ILE A 27 -14.06 -23.25 -7.44
C ILE A 27 -12.70 -22.57 -7.16
N TRP A 28 -12.62 -21.23 -7.21
CA TRP A 28 -11.35 -20.48 -7.15
C TRP A 28 -11.21 -19.63 -5.88
N ARG A 29 -11.85 -20.05 -4.78
CA ARG A 29 -12.03 -19.23 -3.57
C ARG A 29 -10.76 -18.61 -3.01
N GLU A 30 -9.65 -19.33 -3.16
CA GLU A 30 -8.36 -18.98 -2.58
C GLU A 30 -7.43 -18.27 -3.54
N GLN A 31 -7.75 -18.26 -4.83
CA GLN A 31 -6.88 -17.70 -5.85
C GLN A 31 -6.54 -16.22 -5.63
N PRO A 32 -7.49 -15.35 -5.21
CA PRO A 32 -7.17 -13.94 -4.96
C PRO A 32 -6.13 -13.77 -3.83
N LEU A 33 -6.24 -14.58 -2.77
CA LEU A 33 -5.30 -14.54 -1.65
C LEU A 33 -3.92 -15.10 -2.05
N ARG A 34 -3.91 -16.19 -2.84
CA ARG A 34 -2.67 -16.79 -3.37
C ARG A 34 -1.94 -15.83 -4.31
N GLU A 35 -2.66 -15.12 -5.17
CA GLU A 35 -2.10 -14.10 -6.05
C GLU A 35 -1.46 -12.97 -5.25
N SER A 36 -2.17 -12.43 -4.26
CA SER A 36 -1.63 -11.39 -3.37
C SER A 36 -0.43 -11.88 -2.54
N LEU A 37 -0.45 -13.11 -2.02
CA LEU A 37 0.69 -13.71 -1.30
C LEU A 37 1.88 -13.94 -2.24
N SER A 38 1.67 -14.47 -3.43
CA SER A 38 2.71 -14.64 -4.45
C SER A 38 3.39 -13.30 -4.77
N LEU A 39 2.58 -12.26 -5.01
CA LEU A 39 3.10 -10.91 -5.24
C LEU A 39 3.89 -10.39 -4.03
N LEU A 40 3.44 -10.64 -2.80
CA LEU A 40 4.18 -10.26 -1.58
C LEU A 40 5.56 -10.93 -1.53
N TYR A 41 5.65 -12.23 -1.80
CA TYR A 41 6.93 -12.94 -1.81
C TYR A 41 7.87 -12.43 -2.93
N ARG A 42 7.34 -12.10 -4.10
CA ARG A 42 8.13 -11.49 -5.19
C ARG A 42 8.64 -10.10 -4.81
N GLU A 43 7.80 -9.25 -4.24
CA GLU A 43 8.23 -7.92 -3.79
C GLU A 43 9.25 -7.98 -2.65
N LEU A 44 9.12 -8.94 -1.72
CA LEU A 44 10.14 -9.17 -0.69
C LEU A 44 11.47 -9.64 -1.29
N ALA A 45 11.43 -10.47 -2.34
CA ALA A 45 12.63 -10.89 -3.08
C ALA A 45 13.31 -9.68 -3.74
N ASP A 46 12.53 -8.89 -4.48
CA ASP A 46 13.02 -7.73 -5.22
C ASP A 46 13.51 -6.62 -4.29
N TYR A 47 12.89 -6.43 -3.13
CA TYR A 47 13.35 -5.50 -2.10
C TYR A 47 14.63 -5.99 -1.43
N CYS A 48 14.72 -7.27 -1.07
CA CYS A 48 15.93 -7.86 -0.47
C CYS A 48 17.14 -7.71 -1.40
N GLU A 49 16.98 -8.07 -2.67
CA GLU A 49 18.06 -7.96 -3.66
C GLU A 49 18.47 -6.50 -3.90
N ALA A 50 17.50 -5.59 -4.06
CA ALA A 50 17.79 -4.17 -4.25
C ALA A 50 18.54 -3.57 -3.05
N LYS A 51 18.09 -3.85 -1.83
CA LYS A 51 18.68 -3.31 -0.59
C LYS A 51 20.16 -3.67 -0.47
N TYR A 52 20.52 -4.94 -0.69
CA TYR A 52 21.90 -5.38 -0.55
C TYR A 52 22.75 -5.12 -1.81
N SER A 53 22.14 -4.91 -2.98
CA SER A 53 22.86 -4.45 -4.18
C SER A 53 23.40 -3.02 -4.03
N LEU A 54 22.72 -2.18 -3.25
CA LEU A 54 23.13 -0.79 -3.02
C LEU A 54 24.36 -0.65 -2.13
N LEU A 55 24.73 -1.69 -1.39
CA LEU A 55 26.02 -1.72 -0.68
C LEU A 55 27.21 -1.70 -1.66
N THR A 56 27.00 -2.14 -2.91
CA THR A 56 28.05 -2.30 -3.91
C THR A 56 28.21 -1.08 -4.82
N GLN A 57 27.11 -0.35 -5.02
CA GLN A 57 27.08 0.81 -5.87
C GLN A 57 27.39 2.02 -5.00
N HIS A 58 28.47 2.73 -5.29
CA HIS A 58 28.80 4.04 -4.69
C HIS A 58 27.80 5.11 -5.19
N THR A 59 26.51 4.77 -5.24
CA THR A 59 25.42 5.60 -5.72
C THR A 59 25.05 6.57 -4.63
N ASP A 60 24.83 7.83 -5.00
CA ASP A 60 24.32 8.85 -4.08
C ASP A 60 23.09 8.33 -3.32
N PRO A 61 23.11 8.34 -1.97
CA PRO A 61 22.00 7.82 -1.16
C PRO A 61 20.67 8.54 -1.49
N GLU A 62 20.74 9.80 -1.91
CA GLU A 62 19.57 10.59 -2.34
C GLU A 62 18.85 10.01 -3.58
N LYS A 63 19.57 9.33 -4.48
CA LYS A 63 19.00 8.70 -5.68
C LYS A 63 18.61 7.24 -5.44
N ALA A 64 19.36 6.54 -4.59
CA ALA A 64 19.19 5.13 -4.30
C ALA A 64 18.05 4.81 -3.31
N LEU A 65 17.81 5.69 -2.33
CA LEU A 65 16.85 5.45 -1.26
C LEU A 65 15.38 5.51 -1.72
N PRO A 66 14.94 6.47 -2.57
CA PRO A 66 13.55 6.55 -3.02
C PRO A 66 12.99 5.25 -3.64
N PRO A 67 13.67 4.59 -4.60
CA PRO A 67 13.14 3.35 -5.18
C PRO A 67 13.08 2.18 -4.19
N LEU A 68 13.97 2.13 -3.18
CA LEU A 68 13.88 1.14 -2.11
C LEU A 68 12.64 1.34 -1.25
N LEU A 69 12.37 2.58 -0.85
CA LEU A 69 11.21 2.92 -0.01
C LEU A 69 9.91 2.55 -0.72
N VAL A 70 9.81 2.83 -2.01
CA VAL A 70 8.65 2.45 -2.84
C VAL A 70 8.43 0.93 -2.83
N ARG A 71 9.48 0.12 -2.95
CA ARG A 71 9.37 -1.35 -2.87
C ARG A 71 8.94 -1.82 -1.48
N GLN A 72 9.51 -1.25 -0.43
CA GLN A 72 9.14 -1.57 0.95
C GLN A 72 7.66 -1.27 1.21
N GLN A 73 7.17 -0.11 0.77
CA GLN A 73 5.78 0.30 0.93
C GLN A 73 4.84 -0.62 0.16
N LYS A 74 5.21 -0.98 -1.08
CA LYS A 74 4.45 -1.96 -1.86
C LYS A 74 4.32 -3.30 -1.14
N ALA A 75 5.35 -3.77 -0.45
CA ALA A 75 5.25 -4.97 0.38
C ALA A 75 4.27 -4.78 1.56
N VAL A 76 4.27 -3.62 2.23
CA VAL A 76 3.32 -3.30 3.33
C VAL A 76 1.88 -3.16 2.81
N ASP A 77 1.67 -2.61 1.62
CA ASP A 77 0.36 -2.56 0.95
C ASP A 77 -0.17 -3.97 0.68
N LEU A 78 0.69 -4.86 0.14
CA LEU A 78 0.34 -6.26 -0.11
C LEU A 78 0.05 -7.02 1.21
N ILE A 79 0.78 -6.72 2.28
CA ILE A 79 0.49 -7.26 3.63
C ILE A 79 -0.91 -6.84 4.08
N THR A 80 -1.26 -5.57 3.91
CA THR A 80 -2.57 -5.02 4.28
C THR A 80 -3.68 -5.64 3.44
N GLN A 81 -3.46 -5.81 2.13
CA GLN A 81 -4.38 -6.49 1.23
C GLN A 81 -4.61 -7.95 1.63
N CYS A 82 -3.54 -8.71 1.89
CA CYS A 82 -3.63 -10.11 2.33
C CYS A 82 -4.40 -10.21 3.65
N TYR A 83 -4.12 -9.31 4.60
CA TYR A 83 -4.83 -9.26 5.88
C TYR A 83 -6.34 -9.03 5.70
N GLN A 84 -6.74 -8.08 4.85
CA GLN A 84 -8.14 -7.82 4.54
C GLN A 84 -8.82 -9.02 3.85
N GLN A 85 -8.16 -9.62 2.85
CA GLN A 85 -8.68 -10.81 2.15
C GLN A 85 -8.85 -12.01 3.10
N MET A 86 -7.91 -12.22 4.03
CA MET A 86 -7.98 -13.27 5.04
C MET A 86 -9.13 -13.09 6.03
N HIS A 87 -9.58 -11.85 6.27
CA HIS A 87 -10.77 -11.56 7.07
C HIS A 87 -12.09 -11.84 6.34
N MET A 88 -12.11 -11.72 5.01
CA MET A 88 -13.29 -12.02 4.18
C MET A 88 -13.53 -13.53 4.08
N LEU A 89 -12.49 -14.35 4.16
CA LEU A 89 -12.60 -15.81 4.10
C LEU A 89 -13.12 -16.38 5.44
N SER A 90 -14.20 -17.17 5.37
CA SER A 90 -14.73 -17.91 6.53
C SER A 90 -13.68 -18.88 7.07
N ALA A 91 -13.39 -18.75 8.36
CA ALA A 91 -12.31 -19.44 9.06
C ALA A 91 -12.69 -20.84 9.56
N GLN A 92 -13.95 -21.22 9.45
CA GLN A 92 -14.44 -22.44 10.08
C GLN A 92 -14.01 -23.66 9.25
N ASN A 93 -12.93 -24.30 9.71
CA ASN A 93 -12.50 -25.67 9.41
C ASN A 93 -11.79 -25.98 8.07
N ASN A 94 -11.34 -25.00 7.27
CA ASN A 94 -10.56 -25.32 6.07
C ASN A 94 -9.05 -25.42 6.34
N THR A 95 -8.44 -26.57 6.03
CA THR A 95 -7.00 -26.84 6.09
C THR A 95 -6.19 -25.89 5.21
N ASP A 96 -6.71 -25.54 4.04
CA ASP A 96 -6.03 -24.63 3.10
C ASP A 96 -5.97 -23.20 3.64
N TYR A 97 -7.01 -22.74 4.33
CA TYR A 97 -6.99 -21.45 5.04
C TYR A 97 -5.88 -21.41 6.10
N LYS A 98 -5.74 -22.49 6.89
CA LYS A 98 -4.65 -22.59 7.88
C LYS A 98 -3.27 -22.58 7.21
N ARG A 99 -3.14 -23.20 6.03
CA ARG A 99 -1.91 -23.16 5.23
C ARG A 99 -1.61 -21.74 4.74
N MET A 100 -2.59 -21.03 4.17
CA MET A 100 -2.42 -19.65 3.70
C MET A 100 -2.09 -18.69 4.85
N LEU A 101 -2.76 -18.81 6.00
CA LEU A 101 -2.45 -18.05 7.21
C LEU A 101 -0.99 -18.28 7.65
N ARG A 102 -0.50 -19.52 7.57
CA ARG A 102 0.90 -19.83 7.90
C ARG A 102 1.87 -19.18 6.94
N ILE A 103 1.63 -19.29 5.63
CA ILE A 103 2.45 -18.66 4.58
C ILE A 103 2.47 -17.12 4.75
N PHE A 104 1.34 -16.53 5.14
CA PHE A 104 1.25 -15.11 5.44
C PHE A 104 2.08 -14.73 6.69
N GLN A 105 2.00 -15.51 7.76
CA GLN A 105 2.83 -15.28 8.96
C GLN A 105 4.32 -15.44 8.65
N GLU A 106 4.72 -16.40 7.81
CA GLU A 106 6.09 -16.54 7.31
C GLU A 106 6.51 -15.29 6.52
N ALA A 107 5.64 -14.73 5.68
CA ALA A 107 5.93 -13.50 4.94
C ALA A 107 6.12 -12.29 5.87
N LEU A 108 5.38 -12.21 6.97
CA LEU A 108 5.57 -11.18 8.00
C LEU A 108 6.94 -11.33 8.70
N ASP A 109 7.36 -12.56 9.01
CA ASP A 109 8.70 -12.83 9.58
C ASP A 109 9.81 -12.45 8.60
N LEU A 110 9.63 -12.79 7.32
CA LEU A 110 10.58 -12.44 6.27
C LEU A 110 10.65 -10.92 6.09
N GLN A 111 9.51 -10.23 6.03
CA GLN A 111 9.45 -8.77 5.97
C GLN A 111 10.15 -8.15 7.18
N GLU A 112 9.97 -8.71 8.37
CA GLU A 112 10.65 -8.27 9.59
C GLU A 112 12.16 -8.28 9.42
N HIS A 113 12.75 -9.44 9.13
CA HIS A 113 14.20 -9.55 9.04
C HIS A 113 14.81 -8.86 7.82
N ILE A 114 14.10 -8.77 6.69
CA ILE A 114 14.59 -8.09 5.47
C ILE A 114 14.54 -6.56 5.64
N SER A 115 13.53 -6.02 6.33
CA SER A 115 13.35 -4.58 6.49
C SER A 115 14.34 -3.91 7.44
N VAL A 116 14.83 -4.62 8.47
CA VAL A 116 15.75 -4.03 9.46
C VAL A 116 17.05 -3.60 8.80
N SER A 117 17.40 -2.33 8.93
CA SER A 117 18.63 -1.73 8.40
C SER A 117 19.60 -1.43 9.52
N LEU A 118 20.88 -1.73 9.31
CA LEU A 118 21.91 -1.33 10.24
C LEU A 118 22.28 0.13 9.94
N HIS A 119 21.84 1.05 10.81
CA HIS A 119 22.09 2.48 10.66
C HIS A 119 23.52 2.86 11.09
N GLN A 120 24.54 2.20 10.54
CA GLN A 120 25.96 2.43 10.85
C GLN A 120 26.80 2.37 9.55
N PRO A 121 26.70 3.39 8.67
CA PRO A 121 27.35 3.36 7.36
C PRO A 121 28.88 3.24 7.46
N GLU A 122 29.49 3.87 8.46
CA GLU A 122 30.94 3.80 8.68
C GLU A 122 31.41 2.38 9.03
N GLU A 123 30.69 1.67 9.89
CA GLU A 123 31.05 0.28 10.25
C GLU A 123 30.84 -0.67 9.08
N VAL A 124 29.81 -0.43 8.26
CA VAL A 124 29.60 -1.17 7.01
C VAL A 124 30.79 -0.95 6.08
N GLN A 125 31.20 0.30 5.87
CA GLN A 125 32.34 0.64 5.01
C GLN A 125 33.64 0.02 5.53
N LYS A 126 33.93 0.11 6.84
CA LYS A 126 35.10 -0.53 7.46
C LYS A 126 35.12 -2.05 7.25
N LEU A 127 33.97 -2.72 7.33
CA LEU A 127 33.88 -4.16 7.11
C LEU A 127 34.13 -4.53 5.64
N VAL A 128 33.55 -3.74 4.72
CA VAL A 128 33.68 -3.94 3.27
C VAL A 128 35.12 -3.68 2.81
N GLU A 129 35.80 -2.65 3.33
CA GLU A 129 37.20 -2.36 2.98
C GLU A 129 38.17 -3.43 3.48
N ARG A 130 37.87 -4.04 4.64
CA ARG A 130 38.76 -5.02 5.30
C ARG A 130 38.50 -6.47 4.88
N SER A 131 37.43 -6.75 4.15
CA SER A 131 37.02 -8.13 3.83
C SER A 131 36.17 -8.24 2.57
N HIS A 132 35.98 -9.45 2.05
CA HIS A 132 35.00 -9.72 0.98
C HIS A 132 33.55 -9.81 1.50
N ALA A 133 33.22 -9.12 2.60
CA ALA A 133 31.89 -9.19 3.23
C ALA A 133 30.77 -8.75 2.29
N GLU A 134 31.02 -7.75 1.44
CA GLU A 134 30.06 -7.27 0.46
C GLU A 134 29.57 -8.40 -0.47
N GLU A 135 30.51 -9.15 -1.06
CA GLU A 135 30.18 -10.26 -1.97
C GLU A 135 29.43 -11.38 -1.26
N VAL A 136 29.81 -11.68 -0.02
CA VAL A 136 29.15 -12.72 0.78
C VAL A 136 27.74 -12.30 1.19
N ILE A 137 27.54 -11.04 1.59
CA ILE A 137 26.21 -10.49 1.90
C ILE A 137 25.33 -10.52 0.65
N ARG A 138 25.86 -10.09 -0.50
CA ARG A 138 25.14 -10.14 -1.78
C ARG A 138 24.77 -11.57 -2.19
N TRP A 139 25.69 -12.52 -2.04
CA TRP A 139 25.44 -13.93 -2.35
C TRP A 139 24.33 -14.52 -1.47
N ASN A 140 24.29 -14.16 -0.19
CA ASN A 140 23.19 -14.52 0.71
C ASN A 140 21.87 -13.89 0.27
N ALA A 141 21.86 -12.58 -0.03
CA ALA A 141 20.67 -11.86 -0.49
C ALA A 141 20.10 -12.45 -1.80
N GLN A 142 20.95 -12.75 -2.77
CA GLN A 142 20.54 -13.39 -4.04
C GLN A 142 19.99 -14.79 -3.83
N THR A 143 20.59 -15.58 -2.94
CA THR A 143 20.10 -16.93 -2.59
C THR A 143 18.71 -16.85 -1.94
N VAL A 144 18.50 -15.89 -1.03
CA VAL A 144 17.20 -15.61 -0.41
C VAL A 144 16.18 -15.15 -1.47
N ALA A 145 16.52 -14.17 -2.30
CA ALA A 145 15.63 -13.64 -3.33
C ALA A 145 15.21 -14.72 -4.35
N ALA A 146 16.16 -15.54 -4.82
CA ALA A 146 15.86 -16.67 -5.70
C ALA A 146 14.88 -17.65 -5.05
N ARG A 147 15.08 -17.97 -3.76
CA ARG A 147 14.17 -18.86 -3.04
C ARG A 147 12.79 -18.26 -2.85
N LEU A 148 12.68 -16.97 -2.53
CA LEU A 148 11.40 -16.27 -2.39
C LEU A 148 10.62 -16.26 -3.71
N ARG A 149 11.29 -16.11 -4.87
CA ARG A 149 10.66 -16.19 -6.20
C ARG A 149 10.09 -17.59 -6.48
N VAL A 150 10.84 -18.65 -6.14
CA VAL A 150 10.35 -20.04 -6.26
C VAL A 150 9.13 -20.26 -5.37
N LEU A 151 9.16 -19.78 -4.11
CA LEU A 151 8.01 -19.89 -3.21
C LEU A 151 6.79 -19.12 -3.73
N ALA A 152 6.99 -17.94 -4.31
CA ALA A 152 5.89 -17.17 -4.92
C ALA A 152 5.19 -17.96 -6.03
N ASP A 153 5.96 -18.60 -6.91
CA ASP A 153 5.42 -19.46 -7.98
C ASP A 153 4.73 -20.70 -7.40
N ASP A 154 5.31 -21.33 -6.38
CA ASP A 154 4.70 -22.48 -5.72
C ASP A 154 3.36 -22.14 -5.05
N ILE A 155 3.25 -20.95 -4.45
CA ILE A 155 2.00 -20.43 -3.86
C ILE A 155 0.94 -20.22 -4.95
N LEU A 156 1.33 -19.59 -6.07
CA LEU A 156 0.43 -19.24 -7.18
C LEU A 156 -0.09 -20.49 -7.91
N TYR A 157 0.77 -21.49 -8.14
CA TYR A 157 0.47 -22.69 -8.92
C TYR A 157 0.12 -23.91 -8.06
N HIS A 158 -0.18 -23.71 -6.78
CA HIS A 158 -0.60 -24.78 -5.85
C HIS A 158 0.44 -25.90 -5.66
N ARG A 159 1.72 -25.61 -5.85
CA ARG A 159 2.79 -26.60 -5.70
C ARG A 159 3.17 -26.73 -4.23
N LEU A 160 3.69 -27.91 -3.87
CA LEU A 160 4.29 -28.11 -2.57
C LEU A 160 5.74 -27.64 -2.63
N PRO A 161 6.18 -26.83 -1.66
CA PRO A 161 7.52 -26.27 -1.70
C PRO A 161 8.56 -27.36 -1.46
N THR A 162 9.68 -27.25 -2.19
CA THR A 162 10.80 -28.20 -2.11
C THR A 162 11.68 -27.97 -0.88
N ARG A 163 12.55 -28.93 -0.53
CA ARG A 163 13.56 -28.71 0.53
C ARG A 163 14.55 -27.62 0.11
N PHE A 164 14.97 -26.79 1.05
CA PHE A 164 15.90 -25.69 0.83
C PHE A 164 16.94 -25.62 1.95
N THR A 165 18.20 -25.41 1.56
CA THR A 165 19.32 -25.20 2.48
C THR A 165 20.20 -24.07 1.94
N MET A 166 20.77 -23.29 2.86
CA MET A 166 21.74 -22.24 2.55
C MET A 166 22.88 -22.23 3.58
N GLU A 167 23.24 -23.41 4.09
CA GLU A 167 24.24 -23.58 5.15
C GLU A 167 25.63 -23.08 4.72
N LYS A 168 26.00 -23.26 3.45
CA LYS A 168 27.26 -22.75 2.89
C LYS A 168 27.30 -21.21 2.91
N GLN A 169 26.20 -20.57 2.55
CA GLN A 169 26.03 -19.12 2.52
C GLN A 169 26.08 -18.52 3.93
N ILE A 170 25.35 -19.12 4.87
CA ILE A 170 25.33 -18.71 6.27
C ILE A 170 26.72 -18.92 6.89
N GLY A 171 27.37 -20.05 6.63
CA GLY A 171 28.70 -20.36 7.17
C GLY A 171 29.79 -19.39 6.67
N ALA A 172 29.63 -18.81 5.47
CA ALA A 172 30.51 -17.74 5.00
C ALA A 172 30.32 -16.44 5.79
N LEU A 173 29.07 -16.05 6.10
CA LEU A 173 28.78 -14.91 6.98
C LEU A 173 29.27 -15.15 8.41
N GLU A 174 29.12 -16.37 8.92
CA GLU A 174 29.60 -16.74 10.25
C GLU A 174 31.12 -16.57 10.36
N LYS A 175 31.88 -16.98 9.33
CA LYS A 175 33.33 -16.79 9.28
C LYS A 175 33.71 -15.32 9.34
N ILE A 176 33.04 -14.46 8.58
CA ILE A 176 33.27 -13.00 8.61
C ILE A 176 32.97 -12.45 9.99
N ALA A 177 31.82 -12.82 10.59
CA ALA A 177 31.43 -12.38 11.92
C ALA A 177 32.44 -12.80 13.00
N ARG A 178 33.05 -13.98 12.88
CA ARG A 178 34.09 -14.47 13.79
C ARG A 178 35.46 -13.81 13.55
N GLN A 179 35.79 -13.46 12.31
CA GLN A 179 37.06 -12.80 11.95
C GLN A 179 37.08 -11.32 12.35
N HIS A 180 35.92 -10.67 12.41
CA HIS A 180 35.76 -9.28 12.81
C HIS A 180 34.80 -9.15 14.00
N PRO A 181 35.17 -9.66 15.19
CA PRO A 181 34.28 -9.64 16.37
C PRO A 181 33.94 -8.22 16.83
N ASP A 182 34.85 -7.27 16.59
CA ASP A 182 34.70 -5.86 16.96
C ASP A 182 33.73 -5.09 16.04
N ASN A 183 33.39 -5.64 14.87
CA ASN A 183 32.49 -5.00 13.93
C ASN A 183 31.06 -5.55 14.08
N PRO A 184 30.08 -4.74 14.49
CA PRO A 184 28.71 -5.19 14.74
C PRO A 184 27.96 -5.60 13.47
N VAL A 185 28.38 -5.15 12.28
CA VAL A 185 27.70 -5.40 11.00
C VAL A 185 27.77 -6.88 10.63
N GLY A 186 28.94 -7.51 10.79
CA GLY A 186 29.12 -8.92 10.44
C GLY A 186 28.21 -9.83 11.27
N GLN A 187 28.18 -9.59 12.59
CA GLN A 187 27.30 -10.31 13.52
C GLN A 187 25.82 -10.07 13.21
N PHE A 188 25.45 -8.82 12.92
CA PHE A 188 24.10 -8.45 12.52
C PHE A 188 23.67 -9.18 11.25
N CYS A 189 24.47 -9.13 10.18
CA CYS A 189 24.15 -9.80 8.92
C CYS A 189 24.02 -11.31 9.11
N TYR A 190 24.98 -11.94 9.81
CA TYR A 190 24.91 -13.37 10.13
C TYR A 190 23.61 -13.72 10.86
N TRP A 191 23.27 -12.96 11.91
CA TRP A 191 22.06 -13.16 12.68
C TRP A 191 20.79 -13.04 11.82
N HIS A 192 20.65 -11.97 11.04
CA HIS A 192 19.48 -11.73 10.18
C HIS A 192 19.30 -12.83 9.12
N PHE A 193 20.37 -13.15 8.39
CA PHE A 193 20.30 -14.19 7.34
C PHE A 193 20.06 -15.59 7.93
N SER A 194 20.56 -15.89 9.13
CA SER A 194 20.28 -17.17 9.81
C SER A 194 18.80 -17.35 10.13
N ARG A 195 18.11 -16.27 10.56
CA ARG A 195 16.66 -16.29 10.85
C ARG A 195 15.84 -16.42 9.58
N ILE A 196 16.19 -15.68 8.53
CA ILE A 196 15.56 -15.81 7.21
C ILE A 196 15.72 -17.24 6.69
N ALA A 197 16.94 -17.80 6.75
CA ALA A 197 17.22 -19.16 6.33
C ALA A 197 16.41 -20.19 7.11
N ARG A 198 16.25 -19.98 8.43
CA ARG A 198 15.43 -20.84 9.28
C ARG A 198 13.98 -20.84 8.80
N VAL A 199 13.38 -19.68 8.54
CA VAL A 199 12.01 -19.59 7.99
C VAL A 199 11.90 -20.32 6.67
N LEU A 200 12.80 -20.03 5.72
CA LEU A 200 12.78 -20.63 4.37
C LEU A 200 13.01 -22.15 4.39
N ARG A 201 13.76 -22.66 5.36
CA ARG A 201 14.03 -24.10 5.55
C ARG A 201 12.87 -24.80 6.24
N THR A 202 12.35 -24.24 7.34
CA THR A 202 11.33 -24.92 8.15
C THR A 202 9.90 -24.70 7.66
N GLN A 203 9.63 -23.62 6.92
CA GLN A 203 8.29 -23.22 6.46
C GLN A 203 7.30 -23.23 7.63
N LYS A 204 7.75 -22.58 8.69
CA LYS A 204 7.03 -22.37 9.94
C LYS A 204 7.32 -20.95 10.38
N PRO A 205 6.29 -20.23 10.86
CA PRO A 205 6.49 -18.90 11.39
C PRO A 205 7.40 -18.98 12.62
N LEU A 206 8.30 -18.00 12.76
CA LEU A 206 9.16 -17.84 13.93
C LEU A 206 8.34 -17.46 15.16
N TYR A 207 7.28 -16.69 14.95
CA TYR A 207 6.46 -16.12 16.01
C TYR A 207 4.99 -16.45 15.80
N ALA A 208 4.33 -16.95 16.84
CA ALA A 208 2.89 -17.10 16.85
C ALA A 208 2.24 -15.71 16.89
N ARG A 209 1.44 -15.37 15.88
CA ARG A 209 0.69 -14.12 15.82
C ARG A 209 -0.80 -14.42 15.94
N ASP A 210 -1.46 -13.83 16.94
CA ASP A 210 -2.92 -13.80 16.95
C ASP A 210 -3.44 -12.67 16.05
N LEU A 211 -3.31 -12.87 14.73
CA LEU A 211 -3.84 -11.96 13.71
C LEU A 211 -5.38 -11.91 13.71
N LEU A 212 -6.03 -12.78 14.50
CA LEU A 212 -7.47 -12.98 14.51
C LEU A 212 -8.10 -12.62 15.85
N ALA A 213 -7.38 -12.05 16.81
CA ALA A 213 -7.98 -11.48 18.02
C ALA A 213 -9.09 -10.48 17.64
N ASP A 214 -8.90 -9.70 16.57
CA ASP A 214 -9.91 -8.81 16.01
C ASP A 214 -11.12 -9.50 15.35
N LYS A 215 -11.09 -10.82 15.05
CA LYS A 215 -12.31 -11.54 14.59
C LYS A 215 -13.40 -11.50 15.65
N GLN A 216 -13.06 -11.35 16.93
CA GLN A 216 -14.04 -11.19 18.00
C GLN A 216 -14.74 -9.81 17.93
N ARG A 217 -14.21 -8.85 17.16
CA ARG A 217 -14.80 -7.53 16.91
C ARG A 217 -15.50 -7.41 15.55
N ARG A 218 -15.99 -8.50 14.95
CA ARG A 218 -16.93 -8.36 13.82
C ARG A 218 -18.16 -7.62 14.32
N MET A 219 -18.30 -6.36 13.92
CA MET A 219 -19.52 -5.60 14.16
C MET A 219 -20.70 -6.42 13.61
N PRO A 220 -21.79 -6.58 14.38
CA PRO A 220 -23.00 -7.21 13.86
C PRO A 220 -23.45 -6.49 12.59
N LEU A 221 -24.16 -7.20 11.70
CA LEU A 221 -24.56 -6.68 10.38
C LEU A 221 -25.27 -5.30 10.49
N LEU A 222 -26.08 -5.12 11.53
CA LEU A 222 -26.85 -3.89 11.74
C LEU A 222 -25.99 -2.68 12.14
N PRO A 223 -25.11 -2.74 13.16
CA PRO A 223 -24.12 -1.68 13.41
C PRO A 223 -23.21 -1.38 12.23
N ALA A 224 -22.76 -2.42 11.52
CA ALA A 224 -21.92 -2.24 10.33
C ALA A 224 -22.69 -1.46 9.25
N LEU A 225 -23.92 -1.87 8.93
CA LEU A 225 -24.77 -1.18 7.96
C LEU A 225 -25.05 0.28 8.38
N LYS A 226 -25.36 0.53 9.65
CA LYS A 226 -25.54 1.89 10.20
C LYS A 226 -24.28 2.74 10.04
N SER A 227 -23.09 2.16 10.23
CA SER A 227 -21.82 2.85 10.02
C SER A 227 -21.60 3.21 8.53
N TYR A 228 -21.96 2.30 7.61
CA TYR A 228 -21.87 2.55 6.18
C TYR A 228 -22.89 3.58 5.68
N LEU A 229 -24.09 3.63 6.27
CA LEU A 229 -25.14 4.63 5.98
C LEU A 229 -24.90 6.01 6.60
N SER A 230 -23.80 6.21 7.33
CA SER A 230 -23.46 7.53 7.85
C SER A 230 -22.95 8.46 6.74
N LEU A 231 -23.39 9.73 6.74
CA LEU A 231 -22.84 10.78 5.87
C LEU A 231 -21.35 11.08 6.13
N LYS A 232 -20.79 10.58 7.24
CA LYS A 232 -19.35 10.61 7.52
C LYS A 232 -18.58 9.48 6.82
N SER A 233 -19.28 8.42 6.37
CA SER A 233 -18.65 7.26 5.74
C SER A 233 -18.15 7.59 4.33
N PRO A 234 -16.90 7.24 3.98
CA PRO A 234 -16.40 7.39 2.63
C PRO A 234 -17.16 6.53 1.62
N ALA A 235 -17.68 5.37 2.04
CA ALA A 235 -18.43 4.48 1.15
C ALA A 235 -19.73 5.12 0.64
N LEU A 236 -20.53 5.71 1.53
CA LEU A 236 -21.78 6.38 1.15
C LEU A 236 -21.53 7.62 0.29
N ARG A 237 -20.52 8.42 0.62
CA ARG A 237 -20.15 9.60 -0.20
C ARG A 237 -19.76 9.19 -1.62
N ASN A 238 -18.96 8.14 -1.76
CA ASN A 238 -18.56 7.62 -3.07
C ASN A 238 -19.75 7.03 -3.85
N ALA A 239 -20.64 6.28 -3.17
CA ALA A 239 -21.85 5.75 -3.78
C ALA A 239 -22.81 6.87 -4.23
N GLY A 240 -23.03 7.87 -3.38
CA GLY A 240 -23.84 9.06 -3.70
C GLY A 240 -23.26 9.86 -4.85
N ARG A 241 -21.95 10.11 -4.86
CA ARG A 241 -21.25 10.75 -5.99
C ARG A 241 -21.47 9.99 -7.29
N LEU A 242 -21.27 8.67 -7.29
CA LEU A 242 -21.47 7.83 -8.48
C LEU A 242 -22.94 7.85 -8.95
N SER A 243 -23.89 7.80 -8.01
CA SER A 243 -25.32 7.90 -8.32
C SER A 243 -25.67 9.23 -9.01
N VAL A 244 -25.15 10.36 -8.52
CA VAL A 244 -25.35 11.68 -9.14
C VAL A 244 -24.72 11.74 -10.52
N MET A 245 -23.47 11.27 -10.68
CA MET A 245 -22.79 11.25 -11.98
C MET A 245 -23.55 10.39 -13.01
N LEU A 246 -24.02 9.21 -12.62
CA LEU A 246 -24.79 8.33 -13.51
C LEU A 246 -26.16 8.92 -13.85
N SER A 247 -26.81 9.62 -12.92
CA SER A 247 -28.08 10.32 -13.16
C SER A 247 -27.91 11.46 -14.17
N VAL A 248 -26.86 12.28 -14.00
CA VAL A 248 -26.50 13.34 -14.96
C VAL A 248 -26.15 12.76 -16.33
N ALA A 249 -25.38 11.68 -16.37
CA ALA A 249 -25.05 10.98 -17.62
C ALA A 249 -26.28 10.45 -18.34
N SER A 250 -27.25 9.90 -17.60
CA SER A 250 -28.53 9.44 -18.14
C SER A 250 -29.33 10.60 -18.74
N LEU A 251 -29.49 11.69 -17.98
CA LEU A 251 -30.21 12.89 -18.41
C LEU A 251 -29.59 13.55 -19.65
N MET A 252 -28.26 13.66 -19.70
CA MET A 252 -27.56 14.18 -20.88
C MET A 252 -27.74 13.26 -22.09
N GLY A 253 -27.66 11.94 -21.87
CA GLY A 253 -27.86 10.95 -22.93
C GLY A 253 -29.26 11.02 -23.56
N THR A 254 -30.30 11.25 -22.75
CA THR A 254 -31.67 11.45 -23.26
C THR A 254 -31.86 12.81 -23.92
N ALA A 255 -31.31 13.88 -23.34
CA ALA A 255 -31.46 15.24 -23.87
C ALA A 255 -30.79 15.41 -25.26
N LEU A 256 -29.62 14.80 -25.46
CA LEU A 256 -28.87 14.88 -26.71
C LEU A 256 -29.36 13.91 -27.79
N HIS A 257 -30.40 13.11 -27.51
CA HIS A 257 -30.96 12.11 -28.44
C HIS A 257 -29.91 11.20 -29.07
N LEU A 258 -28.88 10.85 -28.28
CA LEU A 258 -27.76 10.04 -28.75
C LEU A 258 -28.21 8.60 -28.99
N PRO A 259 -27.77 7.96 -30.09
CA PRO A 259 -28.33 6.67 -30.51
C PRO A 259 -28.03 5.52 -29.52
N LYS A 260 -26.99 5.67 -28.70
CA LYS A 260 -26.54 4.66 -27.71
C LYS A 260 -26.10 5.33 -26.38
N SER A 261 -26.98 6.11 -25.77
CA SER A 261 -26.73 6.87 -24.53
C SER A 261 -26.08 6.08 -23.37
N TYR A 262 -26.30 4.76 -23.27
CA TYR A 262 -25.67 3.91 -22.25
C TYR A 262 -24.13 3.89 -22.31
N TRP A 263 -23.51 4.28 -23.43
CA TRP A 263 -22.06 4.41 -23.55
C TRP A 263 -21.47 5.49 -22.64
N ILE A 264 -22.22 6.56 -22.39
CA ILE A 264 -21.83 7.62 -21.45
C ILE A 264 -21.78 7.01 -20.04
N LEU A 265 -22.84 6.31 -19.62
CA LEU A 265 -22.90 5.67 -18.29
C LEU A 265 -21.78 4.65 -18.10
N MET A 266 -21.53 3.80 -19.10
CA MET A 266 -20.41 2.85 -19.07
C MET A 266 -19.06 3.54 -18.96
N THR A 267 -18.88 4.67 -19.64
CA THR A 267 -17.62 5.44 -19.56
C THR A 267 -17.43 6.02 -18.17
N VAL A 268 -18.46 6.64 -17.59
CA VAL A 268 -18.42 7.15 -16.21
C VAL A 268 -18.03 6.04 -15.22
N LEU A 269 -18.66 4.87 -15.33
CA LEU A 269 -18.40 3.75 -14.42
C LEU A 269 -16.96 3.20 -14.55
N LEU A 270 -16.46 3.04 -15.78
CA LEU A 270 -15.13 2.47 -16.02
C LEU A 270 -13.98 3.42 -15.67
N VAL A 271 -14.23 4.72 -15.77
CA VAL A 271 -13.21 5.76 -15.57
C VAL A 271 -13.12 6.20 -14.12
N THR A 272 -14.24 6.27 -13.40
CA THR A 272 -14.26 6.65 -11.98
C THR A 272 -13.49 5.64 -11.14
N GLN A 273 -12.52 6.10 -10.36
CA GLN A 273 -11.72 5.28 -9.44
C GLN A 273 -11.73 5.86 -8.02
N ASN A 274 -11.20 5.09 -7.07
CA ASN A 274 -10.98 5.54 -5.71
C ASN A 274 -9.74 6.45 -5.68
N GLY A 275 -9.94 7.74 -5.93
CA GLY A 275 -8.90 8.78 -5.87
C GLY A 275 -8.84 9.65 -7.12
N TYR A 276 -8.38 10.89 -6.95
CA TYR A 276 -8.29 11.87 -8.03
C TYR A 276 -7.29 11.45 -9.11
N GLY A 277 -6.04 11.15 -8.73
CA GLY A 277 -4.96 10.79 -9.66
C GLY A 277 -5.30 9.54 -10.49
N ALA A 278 -5.83 8.50 -9.85
CA ALA A 278 -6.26 7.28 -10.53
C ALA A 278 -7.41 7.54 -11.53
N THR A 279 -8.39 8.36 -11.16
CA THR A 279 -9.51 8.74 -12.04
C THR A 279 -9.01 9.57 -13.22
N ARG A 280 -8.15 10.57 -12.98
CA ARG A 280 -7.53 11.39 -14.03
C ARG A 280 -6.75 10.54 -15.03
N LEU A 281 -5.92 9.61 -14.55
CA LEU A 281 -5.17 8.71 -15.43
C LEU A 281 -6.10 7.83 -16.26
N ARG A 282 -7.20 7.32 -15.66
CA ARG A 282 -8.22 6.57 -16.42
C ARG A 282 -8.96 7.42 -17.43
N ILE A 283 -9.27 8.69 -17.14
CA ILE A 283 -9.90 9.63 -18.08
C ILE A 283 -9.01 9.76 -19.32
N VAL A 284 -7.71 10.03 -19.10
CA VAL A 284 -6.73 10.20 -20.20
C VAL A 284 -6.59 8.91 -20.99
N ASN A 285 -6.35 7.78 -20.32
CA ASN A 285 -6.20 6.48 -20.97
C ASN A 285 -7.46 6.08 -21.74
N ARG A 286 -8.65 6.36 -21.22
CA ARG A 286 -9.92 6.06 -21.89
C ARG A 286 -10.11 6.95 -23.11
N SER A 287 -9.83 8.24 -22.99
CA SER A 287 -9.99 9.19 -24.10
C SER A 287 -9.03 8.89 -25.24
N VAL A 288 -7.73 8.77 -24.94
CA VAL A 288 -6.68 8.47 -25.94
C VAL A 288 -6.88 7.07 -26.52
N GLY A 289 -7.15 6.08 -25.68
CA GLY A 289 -7.36 4.69 -26.12
C GLY A 289 -8.58 4.55 -27.04
N THR A 290 -9.69 5.26 -26.74
CA THR A 290 -10.86 5.26 -27.63
C THR A 290 -10.54 5.96 -28.96
N VAL A 291 -9.88 7.12 -28.95
CA VAL A 291 -9.51 7.83 -30.20
C VAL A 291 -8.64 6.94 -31.10
N VAL A 292 -7.58 6.36 -30.55
CA VAL A 292 -6.68 5.46 -31.30
C VAL A 292 -7.44 4.22 -31.80
N GLY A 293 -8.26 3.60 -30.95
CA GLY A 293 -9.07 2.44 -31.34
C GLY A 293 -10.09 2.75 -32.44
N LEU A 294 -10.71 3.92 -32.40
CA LEU A 294 -11.65 4.37 -33.43
C LEU A 294 -10.96 4.65 -34.77
N ILE A 295 -9.78 5.27 -34.77
CA ILE A 295 -8.99 5.49 -35.99
C ILE A 295 -8.61 4.15 -36.62
N ILE A 296 -8.08 3.22 -35.82
CA ILE A 296 -7.69 1.89 -36.30
C ILE A 296 -8.90 1.14 -36.83
N ALA A 297 -10.01 1.15 -36.10
CA ALA A 297 -11.25 0.48 -36.53
C ALA A 297 -11.80 1.09 -37.83
N GLY A 298 -11.86 2.42 -37.94
CA GLY A 298 -12.32 3.11 -39.15
C GLY A 298 -11.47 2.77 -40.37
N VAL A 299 -10.14 2.81 -40.24
CA VAL A 299 -9.22 2.40 -41.31
C VAL A 299 -9.42 0.93 -41.69
N ALA A 300 -9.54 0.06 -40.69
CA ALA A 300 -9.67 -1.38 -40.91
C ALA A 300 -11.03 -1.78 -41.54
N LEU A 301 -12.10 -1.00 -41.32
CA LEU A 301 -13.40 -1.19 -41.97
C LEU A 301 -13.35 -0.98 -43.49
N HIS A 302 -12.50 -0.07 -43.98
CA HIS A 302 -12.34 0.17 -45.43
C HIS A 302 -11.82 -1.05 -46.19
N PHE A 303 -11.06 -1.95 -45.54
CA PHE A 303 -10.47 -3.12 -46.18
C PHE A 303 -11.47 -4.27 -46.42
N LYS A 304 -12.73 -4.16 -45.96
CA LYS A 304 -13.81 -5.15 -46.17
C LYS A 304 -13.34 -6.61 -46.01
N ILE A 305 -12.67 -6.88 -44.90
CA ILE A 305 -12.08 -8.19 -44.58
C ILE A 305 -13.20 -9.24 -44.46
N PRO A 306 -13.01 -10.48 -44.99
CA PRO A 306 -14.01 -11.55 -44.87
C PRO A 306 -14.35 -11.90 -43.41
N GLU A 307 -15.60 -12.30 -43.16
CA GLU A 307 -16.16 -12.47 -41.81
C GLU A 307 -15.39 -13.46 -40.92
N GLY A 308 -14.87 -14.56 -41.47
CA GLY A 308 -14.09 -15.53 -40.69
C GLY A 308 -12.81 -14.94 -40.09
N TYR A 309 -12.13 -14.08 -40.85
CA TYR A 309 -10.93 -13.39 -40.39
C TYR A 309 -11.26 -12.26 -39.41
N THR A 310 -12.36 -11.53 -39.60
CA THR A 310 -12.78 -10.48 -38.65
C THR A 310 -13.15 -11.07 -37.29
N LEU A 311 -13.88 -12.18 -37.25
CA LEU A 311 -14.23 -12.89 -36.01
C LEU A 311 -12.98 -13.39 -35.27
N THR A 312 -12.03 -13.99 -36.00
CA THR A 312 -10.77 -14.47 -35.43
C THR A 312 -9.93 -13.31 -34.87
N LEU A 313 -9.84 -12.20 -35.61
CA LEU A 313 -9.15 -10.99 -35.17
C LEU A 313 -9.82 -10.37 -33.93
N MET A 314 -11.14 -10.33 -33.89
CA MET A 314 -11.89 -9.84 -32.71
C MET A 314 -11.62 -10.71 -31.48
N LEU A 315 -11.60 -12.04 -31.64
CA LEU A 315 -11.31 -12.96 -30.53
C LEU A 315 -9.91 -12.72 -29.97
N ILE A 316 -8.90 -12.66 -30.84
CA ILE A 316 -7.50 -12.45 -30.44
C ILE A 316 -7.32 -11.07 -29.80
N THR A 317 -7.88 -10.01 -30.39
CA THR A 317 -7.77 -8.65 -29.86
C THR A 317 -8.50 -8.49 -28.52
N THR A 318 -9.66 -9.11 -28.36
CA THR A 318 -10.40 -9.14 -27.09
C THR A 318 -9.62 -9.86 -26.01
N LEU A 319 -9.11 -11.07 -26.31
CA LEU A 319 -8.31 -11.86 -25.37
C LEU A 319 -7.06 -11.09 -24.95
N ALA A 320 -6.30 -10.55 -25.91
CA ALA A 320 -5.12 -9.74 -25.63
C ALA A 320 -5.44 -8.51 -24.76
N SER A 321 -6.56 -7.84 -25.02
CA SER A 321 -7.03 -6.68 -24.25
C SER A 321 -7.33 -7.05 -22.79
N TYR A 322 -7.99 -8.19 -22.55
CA TYR A 322 -8.25 -8.68 -21.19
C TYR A 322 -6.98 -9.06 -20.44
N LEU A 323 -6.00 -9.68 -21.12
CA LEU A 323 -4.72 -10.05 -20.51
C LEU A 323 -3.90 -8.83 -20.05
N ILE A 324 -3.96 -7.72 -20.79
CA ILE A 324 -3.22 -6.50 -20.45
C ILE A 324 -4.04 -5.49 -19.62
N LEU A 325 -5.35 -5.69 -19.43
CA LEU A 325 -6.27 -4.76 -18.78
C LEU A 325 -5.75 -4.22 -17.44
N ARG A 326 -5.23 -5.10 -16.58
CA ARG A 326 -4.72 -4.73 -15.25
C ARG A 326 -3.38 -3.99 -15.29
N LYS A 327 -2.57 -4.22 -16.32
CA LYS A 327 -1.23 -3.61 -16.46
C LYS A 327 -1.32 -2.28 -17.20
N ASN A 328 -1.99 -2.28 -18.35
CA ASN A 328 -2.03 -1.18 -19.31
C ASN A 328 -3.47 -0.93 -19.79
N TYR A 329 -4.26 -0.23 -18.97
CA TYR A 329 -5.66 0.07 -19.26
C TYR A 329 -5.88 0.84 -20.58
N GLY A 330 -4.96 1.74 -20.95
CA GLY A 330 -5.04 2.50 -22.22
C GLY A 330 -4.99 1.59 -23.45
N TRP A 331 -4.00 0.70 -23.52
CA TRP A 331 -3.87 -0.29 -24.61
C TRP A 331 -5.04 -1.27 -24.65
N ALA A 332 -5.53 -1.73 -23.50
CA ALA A 332 -6.74 -2.56 -23.45
C ALA A 332 -7.97 -1.82 -24.01
N THR A 333 -8.09 -0.52 -23.74
CA THR A 333 -9.19 0.30 -24.25
C THR A 333 -9.20 0.38 -25.78
N VAL A 334 -8.02 0.45 -26.41
CA VAL A 334 -7.89 0.42 -27.88
C VAL A 334 -8.55 -0.84 -28.44
N GLY A 335 -8.14 -2.02 -27.95
CA GLY A 335 -8.68 -3.29 -28.43
C GLY A 335 -10.16 -3.49 -28.12
N PHE A 336 -10.64 -3.05 -26.95
CA PHE A 336 -12.08 -3.07 -26.64
C PHE A 336 -12.89 -2.14 -27.55
N THR A 337 -12.32 -1.00 -27.95
CA THR A 337 -12.99 -0.06 -28.85
C THR A 337 -13.08 -0.63 -30.27
N ILE A 338 -11.99 -1.22 -30.76
CA ILE A 338 -11.97 -1.92 -32.05
C ILE A 338 -13.02 -3.03 -32.05
N THR A 339 -12.99 -3.90 -31.03
CA THR A 339 -13.96 -5.00 -30.90
C THR A 339 -15.39 -4.47 -30.87
N ALA A 340 -15.67 -3.42 -30.09
CA ALA A 340 -17.02 -2.86 -30.00
C ALA A 340 -17.53 -2.31 -31.35
N VAL A 341 -16.68 -1.62 -32.13
CA VAL A 341 -17.04 -1.10 -33.46
C VAL A 341 -17.31 -2.25 -34.42
N TYR A 342 -16.45 -3.28 -34.44
CA TYR A 342 -16.65 -4.44 -35.30
C TYR A 342 -17.89 -5.26 -34.90
N THR A 343 -18.19 -5.40 -33.62
CA THR A 343 -19.46 -6.01 -33.18
C THR A 343 -20.66 -5.28 -33.75
N LEU A 344 -20.65 -3.94 -33.75
CA LEU A 344 -21.73 -3.16 -34.37
C LEU A 344 -21.77 -3.31 -35.89
N GLN A 345 -20.61 -3.40 -36.55
CA GLN A 345 -20.53 -3.66 -37.98
C GLN A 345 -21.15 -5.02 -38.33
N LEU A 346 -20.86 -6.08 -37.58
CA LEU A 346 -21.44 -7.41 -37.85
C LEU A 346 -22.94 -7.46 -37.56
N LEU A 347 -23.42 -6.83 -36.48
CA LEU A 347 -24.83 -6.90 -36.11
C LEU A 347 -25.74 -5.99 -36.97
N TRP A 348 -25.26 -4.81 -37.34
CA TRP A 348 -26.10 -3.75 -37.92
C TRP A 348 -25.55 -3.15 -39.23
N LEU A 349 -24.41 -3.64 -39.74
CA LEU A 349 -23.75 -3.19 -40.98
C LEU A 349 -23.39 -1.69 -41.04
N ASN A 350 -23.51 -0.97 -39.92
CA ASN A 350 -23.38 0.49 -39.83
C ASN A 350 -22.29 0.94 -38.85
N GLY A 351 -21.24 0.14 -38.63
CA GLY A 351 -20.17 0.41 -37.67
C GLY A 351 -19.49 1.77 -37.88
N GLU A 352 -19.33 2.20 -39.13
CA GLU A 352 -18.74 3.50 -39.49
C GLU A 352 -19.54 4.69 -38.93
N GLN A 353 -20.88 4.60 -38.95
CA GLN A 353 -21.76 5.67 -38.46
C GLN A 353 -21.66 5.86 -36.94
N TYR A 354 -21.22 4.84 -36.21
CA TYR A 354 -21.11 4.86 -34.76
C TYR A 354 -19.74 5.32 -34.25
N ILE A 355 -18.77 5.58 -35.15
CA ILE A 355 -17.44 6.08 -34.78
C ILE A 355 -17.55 7.45 -34.09
N LEU A 356 -18.21 8.42 -34.73
CA LEU A 356 -18.35 9.77 -34.19
C LEU A 356 -19.21 9.82 -32.91
N PRO A 357 -20.39 9.18 -32.85
CA PRO A 357 -21.16 9.06 -31.60
C PRO A 357 -20.34 8.45 -30.46
N ARG A 358 -19.51 7.44 -30.72
CA ARG A 358 -18.69 6.81 -29.69
C ARG A 358 -17.64 7.75 -29.11
N LEU A 359 -17.04 8.60 -29.94
CA LEU A 359 -16.10 9.62 -29.51
C LEU A 359 -16.80 10.65 -28.60
N ILE A 360 -17.95 11.16 -29.04
CA ILE A 360 -18.76 12.14 -28.31
C ILE A 360 -19.17 11.57 -26.94
N ASP A 361 -19.73 10.35 -26.91
CA ASP A 361 -20.16 9.69 -25.67
C ASP A 361 -19.01 9.49 -24.68
N THR A 362 -17.84 9.15 -25.19
CA THR A 362 -16.64 8.96 -24.35
C THR A 362 -16.18 10.29 -23.75
N ILE A 363 -16.16 11.37 -24.54
CA ILE A 363 -15.78 12.69 -24.07
C ILE A 363 -16.78 13.19 -23.02
N ILE A 364 -18.09 13.08 -23.28
CA ILE A 364 -19.13 13.48 -22.32
C ILE A 364 -18.98 12.69 -21.02
N GLY A 365 -18.82 11.36 -21.09
CA GLY A 365 -18.63 10.53 -19.90
C GLY A 365 -17.37 10.91 -19.11
N CYS A 366 -16.28 11.22 -19.80
CA CYS A 366 -15.04 11.69 -19.17
C CYS A 366 -15.20 13.07 -18.50
N LEU A 367 -15.93 14.01 -19.13
CA LEU A 367 -16.20 15.33 -18.56
C LEU A 367 -17.08 15.24 -17.30
N ILE A 368 -18.12 14.41 -17.32
CA ILE A 368 -18.98 14.16 -16.15
C ILE A 368 -18.16 13.53 -15.02
N ALA A 369 -17.34 12.52 -15.32
CA ALA A 369 -16.49 11.88 -14.31
C ALA A 369 -15.46 12.85 -13.71
N PHE A 370 -14.86 13.71 -14.54
CA PHE A 370 -13.94 14.75 -14.08
C PHE A 370 -14.63 15.76 -13.18
N GLY A 371 -15.74 16.36 -13.64
CA GLY A 371 -16.50 17.35 -12.88
C GLY A 371 -17.05 16.77 -11.58
N GLY A 372 -17.56 15.54 -11.61
CA GLY A 372 -18.02 14.85 -10.41
C GLY A 372 -16.91 14.57 -9.41
N THR A 373 -15.70 14.24 -9.86
CA THR A 373 -14.55 14.01 -8.96
C THR A 373 -14.08 15.30 -8.28
N VAL A 374 -14.14 16.44 -8.99
CA VAL A 374 -13.69 17.74 -8.47
C VAL A 374 -14.75 18.43 -7.61
N TRP A 375 -16.04 18.36 -7.97
CA TRP A 375 -17.09 19.14 -7.32
C TRP A 375 -17.96 18.37 -6.32
N LEU A 376 -18.21 17.08 -6.53
CA LEU A 376 -19.11 16.30 -5.65
C LEU A 376 -18.35 15.72 -4.45
N TRP A 377 -18.43 16.41 -3.31
CA TRP A 377 -17.83 15.99 -2.02
C TRP A 377 -16.40 15.45 -2.16
N PRO A 378 -15.44 16.27 -2.63
CA PRO A 378 -14.08 15.79 -2.84
C PRO A 378 -13.47 15.33 -1.50
N GLN A 379 -12.81 14.16 -1.54
CA GLN A 379 -12.06 13.61 -0.42
C GLN A 379 -10.57 13.82 -0.68
N TRP A 380 -10.16 15.09 -0.57
CA TRP A 380 -8.75 15.46 -0.74
C TRP A 380 -7.91 14.78 0.34
N GLN A 381 -6.93 13.99 -0.09
CA GLN A 381 -6.04 13.23 0.79
C GLN A 381 -5.14 14.16 1.59
N SER A 382 -4.82 15.30 1.02
CA SER A 382 -4.17 16.40 1.71
C SER A 382 -4.88 16.84 3.00
N GLY A 383 -6.21 16.76 3.06
CA GLY A 383 -6.98 17.03 4.28
C GLY A 383 -6.89 15.93 5.34
N LEU A 384 -6.57 14.69 4.93
CA LEU A 384 -6.37 13.54 5.82
C LEU A 384 -4.94 13.44 6.33
N LEU A 385 -3.97 14.09 5.67
CA LEU A 385 -2.55 13.99 5.97
C LEU A 385 -2.23 14.28 7.44
N ARG A 386 -2.85 15.32 8.01
CA ARG A 386 -2.72 15.70 9.43
C ARG A 386 -3.26 14.63 10.38
N LYS A 387 -4.41 14.04 10.04
CA LYS A 387 -4.99 12.95 10.83
C LYS A 387 -4.10 11.71 10.76
N ASN A 388 -3.70 11.31 9.56
CA ASN A 388 -2.83 10.15 9.33
C ASN A 388 -1.47 10.31 10.03
N ALA A 389 -0.93 11.54 10.10
CA ALA A 389 0.31 11.84 10.82
C ALA A 389 0.12 11.68 12.33
N HIS A 390 -1.01 12.13 12.87
CA HIS A 390 -1.35 11.94 14.28
C HIS A 390 -1.55 10.44 14.62
N ASP A 391 -2.32 9.72 13.81
CA ASP A 391 -2.57 8.28 13.97
C ASP A 391 -1.24 7.47 13.89
N ALA A 392 -0.29 7.90 13.05
CA ALA A 392 1.04 7.30 12.99
C ALA A 392 1.87 7.53 14.26
N LEU A 393 1.86 8.76 14.78
CA LEU A 393 2.53 9.10 16.05
C LEU A 393 1.95 8.32 17.24
N GLU A 394 0.62 8.16 17.29
CA GLU A 394 -0.05 7.35 18.32
C GLU A 394 0.40 5.87 18.24
N ALA A 395 0.47 5.31 17.03
CA ALA A 395 0.97 3.95 16.84
C ALA A 395 2.45 3.81 17.28
N TYR A 396 3.28 4.83 17.07
CA TYR A 396 4.68 4.85 17.52
C TYR A 396 4.78 4.87 19.04
N GLN A 397 3.97 5.70 19.70
CA GLN A 397 3.92 5.78 21.17
C GLN A 397 3.53 4.44 21.79
N GLU A 398 2.45 3.82 21.30
CA GLU A 398 2.01 2.50 21.76
C GLU A 398 3.09 1.42 21.54
N ALA A 399 3.84 1.49 20.43
CA ALA A 399 4.94 0.56 20.16
C ALA A 399 6.12 0.75 21.12
N ILE A 400 6.53 2.00 21.37
CA ILE A 400 7.65 2.30 22.27
C ILE A 400 7.29 1.90 23.70
N ARG A 401 6.06 2.16 24.17
CA ARG A 401 5.57 1.70 25.48
C ARG A 401 5.71 0.18 25.65
N LEU A 402 5.34 -0.57 24.62
CA LEU A 402 5.38 -2.03 24.65
C LEU A 402 6.80 -2.59 24.52
N ILE A 403 7.69 -1.91 23.78
CA ILE A 403 9.11 -2.27 23.66
C ILE A 403 9.84 -2.07 25.00
N LEU A 404 9.50 -1.02 25.74
CA LEU A 404 10.14 -0.64 27.01
C LEU A 404 9.40 -1.18 28.25
N SER A 405 8.36 -1.99 28.09
CA SER A 405 7.66 -2.63 29.22
C SER A 405 8.53 -3.70 29.89
N GLU A 406 8.27 -3.99 31.17
CA GLU A 406 9.03 -4.98 31.97
C GLU A 406 9.04 -6.40 31.37
N ASP A 407 7.94 -6.83 30.74
CA ASP A 407 7.85 -8.12 30.04
C ASP A 407 7.25 -7.94 28.64
N PRO A 408 8.11 -7.67 27.63
CA PRO A 408 7.66 -7.43 26.27
C PRO A 408 7.22 -8.74 25.61
N GLN A 409 5.93 -9.07 25.75
CA GLN A 409 5.39 -10.30 25.16
C GLN A 409 5.53 -10.32 23.62
N PRO A 410 5.98 -11.45 23.02
CA PRO A 410 6.23 -11.52 21.57
C PRO A 410 4.99 -11.24 20.70
N THR A 411 3.81 -11.70 21.12
CA THR A 411 2.57 -11.61 20.32
C THR A 411 2.05 -10.18 20.20
N PRO A 412 1.85 -9.41 21.30
CA PRO A 412 1.48 -8.00 21.21
C PRO A 412 2.51 -7.16 20.45
N LEU A 413 3.81 -7.42 20.66
CA LEU A 413 4.89 -6.70 19.95
C LEU A 413 4.81 -6.88 18.44
N ALA A 414 4.61 -8.12 17.98
CA ALA A 414 4.50 -8.41 16.55
C ALA A 414 3.30 -7.70 15.91
N TRP A 415 2.18 -7.63 16.62
CA TRP A 415 0.98 -6.94 16.14
C TRP A 415 1.16 -5.42 16.10
N GLN A 416 1.73 -4.83 17.16
CA GLN A 416 1.93 -3.40 17.21
C GLN A 416 2.96 -2.93 16.17
N ARG A 417 4.02 -3.72 15.93
CA ARG A 417 4.95 -3.49 14.82
C ARG A 417 4.23 -3.44 13.47
N MET A 418 3.31 -4.38 13.20
CA MET A 418 2.51 -4.36 11.97
C MET A 418 1.69 -3.07 11.86
N ARG A 419 1.06 -2.63 12.95
CA ARG A 419 0.28 -1.37 12.98
C ARG A 419 1.13 -0.14 12.71
N VAL A 420 2.33 -0.05 13.30
CA VAL A 420 3.29 1.03 13.05
C VAL A 420 3.62 1.14 11.57
N ASN A 421 3.92 0.02 10.90
CA ASN A 421 4.21 -0.01 9.47
C ASN A 421 2.96 0.38 8.64
N GLN A 422 1.77 -0.08 9.03
CA GLN A 422 0.51 0.26 8.34
C GLN A 422 0.12 1.74 8.47
N ALA A 423 0.26 2.32 9.67
CA ALA A 423 -0.07 3.71 9.92
C ALA A 423 0.87 4.64 9.13
N HIS A 424 2.18 4.36 9.14
CA HIS A 424 3.15 5.06 8.30
C HIS A 424 2.82 4.93 6.81
N ASN A 425 2.53 3.72 6.33
CA ASN A 425 2.23 3.51 4.92
C ASN A 425 0.93 4.20 4.48
N THR A 426 -0.07 4.27 5.37
CA THR A 426 -1.30 5.05 5.13
C THR A 426 -0.98 6.54 4.97
N LEU A 427 -0.13 7.09 5.83
CA LEU A 427 0.34 8.46 5.73
C LEU A 427 1.11 8.71 4.42
N TYR A 428 2.05 7.84 4.08
CA TYR A 428 2.84 7.94 2.86
C TYR A 428 1.98 7.89 1.59
N ASN A 429 1.02 6.96 1.53
CA ASN A 429 0.07 6.85 0.43
C ASN A 429 -0.81 8.11 0.30
N SER A 430 -1.24 8.66 1.44
CA SER A 430 -1.99 9.92 1.48
C SER A 430 -1.16 11.09 0.94
N LEU A 431 0.12 11.19 1.30
CA LEU A 431 1.04 12.19 0.75
C LEU A 431 1.22 12.04 -0.77
N ASN A 432 1.52 10.82 -1.24
CA ASN A 432 1.71 10.56 -2.67
C ASN A 432 0.47 10.89 -3.50
N GLN A 433 -0.72 10.63 -2.96
CA GLN A 433 -1.97 11.01 -3.61
C GLN A 433 -2.15 12.54 -3.57
N ALA A 434 -1.88 13.19 -2.43
CA ALA A 434 -1.96 14.64 -2.29
C ALA A 434 -1.02 15.38 -3.25
N MET A 435 0.18 14.85 -3.53
CA MET A 435 1.12 15.40 -4.50
C MET A 435 0.60 15.40 -5.95
N GLN A 436 -0.42 14.58 -6.26
CA GLN A 436 -1.07 14.52 -7.57
C GLN A 436 -2.35 15.37 -7.65
N GLU A 437 -2.79 15.95 -6.52
CA GLU A 437 -3.98 16.79 -6.44
C GLU A 437 -3.68 18.21 -7.00
N PRO A 438 -4.61 18.83 -7.73
CA PRO A 438 -4.42 20.17 -8.26
C PRO A 438 -4.46 21.22 -7.15
N ALA A 439 -3.77 22.34 -7.37
CA ALA A 439 -3.83 23.55 -6.54
C ALA A 439 -3.36 23.40 -5.08
N PHE A 440 -2.51 22.42 -4.76
CA PHE A 440 -1.88 22.32 -3.44
C PHE A 440 -0.55 23.08 -3.36
N ASN A 441 -0.24 23.63 -2.19
CA ASN A 441 1.02 24.35 -1.96
C ASN A 441 2.20 23.37 -2.08
N SER A 442 3.04 23.57 -3.09
CA SER A 442 4.21 22.72 -3.38
C SER A 442 5.24 22.73 -2.25
N HIS A 443 5.38 23.84 -1.52
CA HIS A 443 6.31 23.95 -0.39
C HIS A 443 5.82 23.10 0.79
N TYR A 444 4.53 23.18 1.13
CA TYR A 444 3.94 22.34 2.17
C TYR A 444 4.10 20.84 1.88
N LEU A 445 3.89 20.42 0.63
CA LEU A 445 4.06 19.02 0.24
C LEU A 445 5.53 18.58 0.28
N ALA A 446 6.48 19.48 -0.04
CA ALA A 446 7.90 19.19 0.08
C ALA A 446 8.32 19.00 1.54
N ASP A 447 7.86 19.88 2.43
CA ASP A 447 8.12 19.76 3.87
C ASP A 447 7.46 18.50 4.47
N MET A 448 6.23 18.19 4.06
CA MET A 448 5.56 16.95 4.45
C MET A 448 6.31 15.71 3.95
N LYS A 449 6.92 15.76 2.77
CA LYS A 449 7.77 14.68 2.28
C LYS A 449 8.99 14.48 3.18
N LEU A 450 9.60 15.57 3.67
CA LEU A 450 10.69 15.48 4.65
C LEU A 450 10.19 14.89 5.98
N TRP A 451 9.03 15.35 6.46
CA TRP A 451 8.38 14.82 7.67
C TRP A 451 8.11 13.31 7.56
N VAL A 452 7.54 12.86 6.44
CA VAL A 452 7.26 11.45 6.18
C VAL A 452 8.56 10.63 6.07
N THR A 453 9.64 11.23 5.58
CA THR A 453 10.97 10.57 5.54
C THR A 453 11.50 10.32 6.96
N HIS A 454 11.37 11.28 7.88
CA HIS A 454 11.72 11.06 9.29
C HIS A 454 10.81 10.03 9.97
N SER A 455 9.52 10.06 9.66
CA SER A 455 8.57 9.04 10.10
C SER A 455 8.96 7.63 9.63
N GLN A 456 9.48 7.47 8.41
CA GLN A 456 10.03 6.21 7.91
C GLN A 456 11.24 5.75 8.74
N PHE A 457 12.19 6.64 9.04
CA PHE A 457 13.35 6.28 9.88
C PHE A 457 12.94 5.85 11.29
N ILE A 458 11.92 6.50 11.88
CA ILE A 458 11.36 6.07 13.17
C ILE A 458 10.80 4.64 13.07
N VAL A 459 10.07 4.30 11.99
CA VAL A 459 9.58 2.93 11.77
C VAL A 459 10.73 1.93 11.67
N GLU A 460 11.82 2.27 10.98
CA GLU A 460 13.01 1.42 10.87
C GLU A 460 13.66 1.18 12.24
N HIS A 461 13.78 2.22 13.07
CA HIS A 461 14.26 2.08 14.45
C HIS A 461 13.31 1.26 15.32
N ILE A 462 12.00 1.48 15.27
CA ILE A 462 11.01 0.67 16.00
C ILE A 462 11.10 -0.80 15.57
N ASN A 463 11.27 -1.09 14.28
CA ASN A 463 11.45 -2.46 13.78
C ASN A 463 12.72 -3.12 14.35
N ALA A 464 13.84 -2.39 14.41
CA ALA A 464 15.08 -2.87 15.01
C ALA A 464 14.92 -3.10 16.53
N MET A 465 14.35 -2.14 17.25
CA MET A 465 14.12 -2.21 18.69
C MET A 465 13.17 -3.34 19.09
N THR A 466 12.11 -3.58 18.30
CA THR A 466 11.19 -4.71 18.50
C THR A 466 11.95 -6.05 18.48
N THR A 467 12.95 -6.14 17.61
CA THR A 467 13.79 -7.33 17.49
C THR A 467 14.69 -7.48 18.71
N LEU A 468 15.35 -6.40 19.14
CA LEU A 468 16.24 -6.37 20.31
C LEU A 468 15.49 -6.67 21.62
N ALA A 469 14.29 -6.12 21.78
CA ALA A 469 13.44 -6.34 22.97
C ALA A 469 13.08 -7.83 23.14
N ARG A 470 12.81 -8.55 22.05
CA ARG A 470 12.53 -10.00 22.09
C ARG A 470 13.74 -10.85 22.48
N GLU A 471 14.95 -10.34 22.24
CA GLU A 471 16.18 -11.02 22.68
C GLU A 471 16.51 -10.73 24.14
N HIS A 472 15.57 -10.13 24.89
CA HIS A 472 15.72 -9.77 26.31
C HIS A 472 16.92 -8.86 26.58
N ARG A 473 17.33 -8.06 25.58
CA ARG A 473 18.25 -6.94 25.78
C ARG A 473 17.48 -5.77 26.36
N ALA A 474 17.07 -5.91 27.62
CA ALA A 474 16.34 -4.88 28.36
C ALA A 474 17.31 -3.79 28.86
N LEU A 475 16.86 -2.54 28.78
CA LEU A 475 17.48 -1.46 29.54
C LEU A 475 17.16 -1.66 31.03
N PRO A 476 18.00 -1.13 31.95
CA PRO A 476 17.62 -0.99 33.34
C PRO A 476 16.24 -0.29 33.45
N PRO A 477 15.37 -0.68 34.39
CA PRO A 477 13.99 -0.18 34.44
C PRO A 477 13.91 1.35 34.59
N GLU A 478 14.82 1.95 35.36
CA GLU A 478 14.91 3.40 35.53
C GLU A 478 15.24 4.10 34.20
N LEU A 479 16.23 3.59 33.47
CA LEU A 479 16.65 4.13 32.17
C LEU A 479 15.56 3.93 31.09
N ALA A 480 14.89 2.77 31.11
CA ALA A 480 13.76 2.50 30.22
C ALA A 480 12.62 3.50 30.44
N GLN A 481 12.33 3.83 31.70
CA GLN A 481 11.30 4.81 32.06
C GLN A 481 11.68 6.23 31.64
N GLU A 482 12.94 6.63 31.80
CA GLU A 482 13.45 7.95 31.36
C GLU A 482 13.36 8.12 29.84
N TYR A 483 13.82 7.13 29.07
CA TYR A 483 13.70 7.15 27.61
C TYR A 483 12.24 7.10 27.16
N LEU A 484 11.39 6.33 27.84
CA LEU A 484 9.96 6.29 27.55
C LEU A 484 9.32 7.67 27.72
N GLN A 485 9.54 8.32 28.86
CA GLN A 485 9.04 9.67 29.13
C GLN A 485 9.52 10.67 28.09
N SER A 486 10.80 10.62 27.72
CA SER A 486 11.38 11.52 26.71
C SER A 486 10.78 11.30 25.32
N CYS A 487 10.57 10.05 24.91
CA CYS A 487 9.88 9.73 23.66
C CYS A 487 8.43 10.21 23.68
N GLU A 488 7.71 10.00 24.79
CA GLU A 488 6.32 10.45 24.94
C GLU A 488 6.19 11.97 24.86
N ILE A 489 7.08 12.71 25.53
CA ILE A 489 7.15 14.17 25.46
C ILE A 489 7.39 14.63 24.01
N ALA A 490 8.38 14.04 23.33
CA ALA A 490 8.71 14.40 21.95
C ALA A 490 7.56 14.10 20.97
N ILE A 491 6.87 12.97 21.15
CA ILE A 491 5.67 12.61 20.38
C ILE A 491 4.52 13.59 20.66
N GLN A 492 4.24 13.89 21.92
CA GLN A 492 3.18 14.83 22.31
C GLN A 492 3.44 16.23 21.77
N ARG A 493 4.68 16.72 21.79
CA ARG A 493 5.08 17.98 21.14
C ARG A 493 4.77 17.98 19.64
N CYS A 494 5.04 16.87 18.95
CA CYS A 494 4.68 16.72 17.55
C CYS A 494 3.15 16.70 17.36
N GLN A 495 2.42 15.95 18.18
CA GLN A 495 0.95 15.85 18.13
C GLN A 495 0.26 17.19 18.40
N GLN A 496 0.68 17.91 19.44
CA GLN A 496 0.18 19.25 19.76
C GLN A 496 0.43 20.22 18.60
N ARG A 497 1.60 20.14 17.96
CA ARG A 497 1.90 20.97 16.79
C ARG A 497 1.06 20.58 15.57
N LEU A 498 0.72 19.31 15.43
CA LEU A 498 -0.27 18.88 14.44
C LEU A 498 -1.67 19.38 14.81
N GLU A 499 -2.01 19.54 16.10
CA GLU A 499 -3.32 19.97 16.57
C GLU A 499 -3.59 21.48 16.48
N TYR A 500 -2.57 22.32 16.65
CA TYR A 500 -2.72 23.77 16.75
C TYR A 500 -1.82 24.52 15.76
N ASP A 501 -2.39 25.46 15.02
CA ASP A 501 -1.69 26.20 13.96
C ASP A 501 -0.71 27.26 14.54
N GLU A 502 -1.01 27.87 15.70
CA GLU A 502 -0.19 28.90 16.36
C GLU A 502 0.56 28.35 17.58
N PRO A 503 1.86 28.68 17.77
CA PRO A 503 2.56 28.44 19.03
C PRO A 503 1.84 29.21 20.15
N GLY A 504 1.33 28.52 21.18
CA GLY A 504 0.70 29.17 22.35
C GLY A 504 -0.81 29.40 22.27
N SER A 505 -1.53 28.95 21.23
CA SER A 505 -3.01 29.06 21.22
C SER A 505 -3.71 28.12 22.24
N SER A 506 -2.96 27.22 22.86
CA SER A 506 -3.42 26.32 23.92
C SER A 506 -3.56 27.00 25.28
N GLY A 507 -3.05 28.22 25.49
CA GLY A 507 -2.98 28.82 26.83
C GLY A 507 -2.00 28.11 27.78
N ASP A 508 -1.66 26.85 27.50
CA ASP A 508 -0.58 26.11 28.13
C ASP A 508 0.73 26.50 27.46
N ALA A 509 1.62 27.07 28.26
CA ALA A 509 2.99 27.41 27.93
C ALA A 509 3.74 26.22 27.32
N ASN A 510 4.83 26.51 26.61
CA ASN A 510 5.90 25.55 26.35
C ASN A 510 6.31 24.88 27.68
N ILE A 511 5.73 23.73 28.01
CA ILE A 511 6.03 22.98 29.22
C ILE A 511 6.42 21.58 28.78
N MET A 512 7.47 21.06 29.38
CA MET A 512 8.30 19.94 28.97
C MET A 512 9.23 20.26 27.81
N ASP A 513 10.34 20.95 28.07
CA ASP A 513 11.60 20.57 27.41
C ASP A 513 11.90 19.12 27.70
N ALA A 514 12.22 18.36 26.64
CA ALA A 514 12.79 17.04 26.84
C ALA A 514 14.02 17.26 27.71
N PRO A 515 14.18 16.54 28.84
CA PRO A 515 15.39 16.65 29.63
C PRO A 515 16.57 16.47 28.68
N GLU A 516 17.53 17.41 28.72
CA GLU A 516 18.80 17.24 28.00
C GLU A 516 19.47 16.01 28.60
N MET A 517 19.23 14.85 27.98
CA MET A 517 19.90 13.61 28.34
C MET A 517 21.38 13.82 28.01
N GLN A 518 22.18 13.98 29.06
CA GLN A 518 23.62 13.87 28.92
C GLN A 518 23.91 12.44 28.44
N PRO A 519 24.66 12.26 27.34
CA PRO A 519 25.04 10.93 26.90
C PRO A 519 25.73 10.23 28.07
N HIS A 520 25.18 9.10 28.54
CA HIS A 520 25.86 8.32 29.57
C HIS A 520 27.27 7.99 29.04
N GLU A 521 28.30 8.40 29.79
CA GLU A 521 29.71 8.12 29.48
C GLU A 521 29.96 6.60 29.60
N GLY A 522 29.64 5.88 28.53
CA GLY A 522 29.76 4.44 28.38
C GLY A 522 29.37 4.04 26.96
N ALA A 523 29.70 2.82 26.55
CA ALA A 523 29.24 2.29 25.26
C ALA A 523 27.71 2.15 25.30
N ALA A 524 26.98 3.19 24.85
CA ALA A 524 25.53 3.20 24.79
C ALA A 524 25.03 1.91 24.14
N GLY A 525 24.10 1.23 24.83
CA GLY A 525 23.57 -0.03 24.33
C GLY A 525 22.95 0.16 22.95
N THR A 526 22.99 -0.86 22.09
CA THR A 526 22.38 -0.78 20.74
C THR A 526 20.92 -0.29 20.75
N LEU A 527 20.15 -0.66 21.78
CA LEU A 527 18.77 -0.19 22.00
C LEU A 527 18.70 1.31 22.32
N GLU A 528 19.63 1.81 23.14
CA GLU A 528 19.74 3.21 23.53
C GLU A 528 20.02 4.10 22.32
N GLN A 529 20.96 3.70 21.45
CA GLN A 529 21.28 4.42 20.22
C GLN A 529 20.05 4.57 19.30
N HIS A 530 19.19 3.55 19.24
CA HIS A 530 17.95 3.64 18.47
C HIS A 530 16.95 4.62 19.10
N LEU A 531 16.81 4.63 20.43
CA LEU A 531 15.93 5.56 21.14
C LEU A 531 16.38 7.02 20.97
N GLN A 532 17.69 7.29 21.12
CA GLN A 532 18.26 8.61 20.89
C GLN A 532 18.00 9.12 19.47
N ARG A 533 18.14 8.25 18.46
CA ARG A 533 17.85 8.61 17.06
C ARG A 533 16.35 8.83 16.82
N VAL A 534 15.47 8.06 17.45
CA VAL A 534 14.03 8.30 17.41
C VAL A 534 13.70 9.69 17.98
N ILE A 535 14.27 10.07 19.13
CA ILE A 535 14.10 11.40 19.72
C ILE A 535 14.63 12.49 18.77
N GLY A 536 15.82 12.29 18.17
CA GLY A 536 16.38 13.20 17.17
C GLY A 536 15.45 13.42 15.97
N HIS A 537 14.89 12.33 15.43
CA HIS A 537 13.91 12.41 14.35
C HIS A 537 12.62 13.11 14.77
N LEU A 538 12.08 12.84 15.97
CA LEU A 538 10.90 13.53 16.49
C LEU A 538 11.15 15.04 16.66
N ASN A 539 12.33 15.44 17.14
CA ASN A 539 12.71 16.85 17.25
C ASN A 539 12.76 17.53 15.87
N THR A 540 13.39 16.88 14.87
CA THR A 540 13.38 17.42 13.50
C THR A 540 11.97 17.50 12.92
N MET A 541 11.13 16.50 13.17
CA MET A 541 9.71 16.50 12.74
C MET A 541 8.93 17.63 13.39
N HIS A 542 9.17 17.93 14.67
CA HIS A 542 8.57 19.08 15.36
C HIS A 542 8.98 20.40 14.68
N THR A 543 10.26 20.57 14.36
CA THR A 543 10.77 21.76 13.64
C THR A 543 10.15 21.88 12.25
N ILE A 544 10.07 20.80 11.47
CA ILE A 544 9.39 20.79 10.17
C ILE A 544 7.91 21.16 10.33
N SER A 545 7.23 20.57 11.31
CA SER A 545 5.84 20.89 11.66
C SER A 545 5.67 22.37 12.04
N SER A 546 6.68 22.99 12.63
CA SER A 546 6.68 24.42 12.96
C SER A 546 6.66 25.32 11.74
N MET A 547 7.37 24.92 10.68
CA MET A 547 7.54 25.70 9.44
C MET A 547 6.43 25.43 8.42
N ALA A 548 6.17 24.16 8.09
CA ALA A 548 5.29 23.86 6.96
C ALA A 548 3.82 24.19 7.23
N TRP A 549 3.36 24.04 8.48
CA TRP A 549 1.94 24.14 8.80
C TRP A 549 1.45 25.58 8.84
N ARG A 550 2.36 26.58 8.87
CA ARG A 550 2.03 27.99 8.66
C ARG A 550 1.55 28.27 7.22
N GLN A 551 1.90 27.42 6.26
CA GLN A 551 1.61 27.59 4.84
C GLN A 551 0.42 26.74 4.36
N ARG A 552 -0.40 26.27 5.29
CA ARG A 552 -1.55 25.38 5.03
C ARG A 552 -2.57 26.06 4.12
N PRO A 553 -3.02 25.41 3.03
CA PRO A 553 -4.12 25.93 2.23
C PRO A 553 -5.48 25.73 2.94
N HIS A 554 -6.32 26.76 2.90
CA HIS A 554 -7.68 26.76 3.45
C HIS A 554 -8.72 26.39 2.39
N HIS A 555 -8.68 25.17 1.83
CA HIS A 555 -9.66 24.73 0.83
C HIS A 555 -10.46 23.49 1.28
N GLY A 556 -11.77 23.52 1.03
CA GLY A 556 -12.73 22.44 1.36
C GLY A 556 -13.50 22.62 2.67
N ILE A 557 -14.46 21.71 2.93
CA ILE A 557 -15.18 21.61 4.20
C ILE A 557 -14.19 21.06 5.23
N TRP A 558 -13.34 21.88 5.85
CA TRP A 558 -12.75 21.69 7.20
C TRP A 558 -11.92 22.94 7.55
N LEU A 559 -12.65 24.02 7.86
CA LEU A 559 -12.18 25.29 8.43
C LEU A 559 -11.85 25.20 9.92
N SER A 560 -11.83 24.00 10.52
CA SER A 560 -11.55 23.90 11.95
C SER A 560 -10.06 24.09 12.22
N ARG A 561 -9.74 25.11 13.03
CA ARG A 561 -8.41 25.30 13.65
C ARG A 561 -8.01 24.13 14.56
N LYS A 562 -8.95 23.25 14.92
CA LYS A 562 -8.78 22.12 15.84
C LYS A 562 -9.15 20.79 15.17
N LEU A 563 -8.33 19.76 15.40
CA LEU A 563 -8.68 18.35 15.18
C LEU A 563 -9.73 18.01 16.23
N ARG A 564 -11.02 18.11 15.88
CA ARG A 564 -12.09 17.74 16.82
C ARG A 564 -12.47 16.30 16.55
N ASP A 565 -11.86 15.38 17.30
CA ASP A 565 -12.38 14.03 17.40
C ASP A 565 -13.70 14.10 18.19
N SER A 566 -14.83 13.93 17.50
CA SER A 566 -16.09 13.67 18.17
C SER A 566 -16.12 12.22 18.63
N LYS A 567 -15.42 11.91 19.72
CA LYS A 567 -15.76 10.77 20.58
C LYS A 567 -16.60 11.31 21.73
N ALA A 568 -17.92 11.19 21.55
CA ALA A 568 -18.89 11.07 22.63
C ALA A 568 -19.58 9.73 22.42
#